data_AF-A0A346N341-F1
#
_entry.id   AF-A0A346N341-F1
#
_cell.length_a   1.000
_cell.length_b   1.000
_cell.length_c   1.000
_cell.angle_alpha   90.00
_cell.angle_beta   90.00
_cell.angle_gamma   90.00
#
_symmetry.space_group_name_H-M   'P 1'
#
loop_
_entity.id
_entity.type
_entity.pdbx_description
1 polymer ?
#
loop_
_entity_poly.entity_id
_entity_poly.type
_entity_poly.pdbx_seq_one_letter_code
_entity_poly.pdbx_strand_id
1 'polypeptide(L)'
;MKALSRLLVFKIAFTAAGCCIPLLLFPASLLLQLGFAVPQPLFFLRLLGMAYAALVLGYAFGLRDARRGIYPGDVVRVGILSNGGAAVLLAGAAWQGAWGSWGPLAQALMWGSLLSVGGIAIGLIVLGPLARRGTPLHSSTAR
;
A
#
# COMPACT_ATOMS: atom_id res chain seq x y z
N MET A 1 9.56 -17.10 3.18
CA MET A 1 8.14 -16.74 2.96
C MET A 1 7.45 -16.08 4.16
N LYS A 2 7.69 -16.51 5.42
CA LYS A 2 7.05 -15.91 6.62
C LYS A 2 7.13 -14.38 6.71
N ALA A 3 8.30 -13.78 6.43
CA ALA A 3 8.48 -12.33 6.45
C ALA A 3 7.63 -11.61 5.40
N LEU A 4 7.60 -12.11 4.15
CA LEU A 4 6.76 -11.57 3.09
C LEU A 4 5.27 -11.68 3.45
N SER A 5 4.83 -12.79 4.05
CA SER A 5 3.45 -12.93 4.51
C SER A 5 3.10 -11.88 5.59
N ARG A 6 4.00 -11.61 6.54
CA ARG A 6 3.78 -10.55 7.55
C ARG A 6 3.69 -9.17 6.91
N LEU A 7 4.56 -8.89 5.93
CA LEU A 7 4.52 -7.62 5.19
C LEU A 7 3.20 -7.46 4.43
N LEU A 8 2.71 -8.52 3.77
CA LEU A 8 1.42 -8.51 3.07
C LEU A 8 0.25 -8.31 4.05
N VAL A 9 0.27 -8.93 5.24
CA VAL A 9 -0.74 -8.69 6.29
C VAL A 9 -0.74 -7.22 6.70
N PHE A 10 0.42 -6.66 7.02
CA PHE A 10 0.54 -5.25 7.38
C PHE A 10 0.00 -4.35 6.27
N LYS A 11 0.42 -4.59 5.03
CA LYS A 11 -0.04 -3.85 3.87
C LYS A 11 -1.56 -3.89 3.70
N ILE A 12 -2.17 -5.08 3.80
CA ILE A 12 -3.62 -5.26 3.70
C ILE A 12 -4.32 -4.46 4.80
N ALA A 13 -3.90 -4.63 6.06
CA ALA A 13 -4.51 -3.94 7.19
C ALA A 13 -4.39 -2.42 7.07
N PHE A 14 -3.19 -1.93 6.73
CA PHE A 14 -2.92 -0.51 6.52
C PHE A 14 -3.77 0.06 5.39
N THR A 15 -3.82 -0.58 4.21
CA THR A 15 -4.62 -0.08 3.07
C THR A 15 -6.12 -0.17 3.36
N ALA A 16 -6.59 -1.21 4.05
CA ALA A 16 -8.00 -1.34 4.42
C ALA A 16 -8.43 -0.25 5.41
N ALA A 17 -7.70 -0.10 6.52
CA ALA A 17 -8.04 0.83 7.59
C ALA A 17 -7.70 2.30 7.27
N GLY A 18 -6.56 2.54 6.63
CA GLY A 18 -6.07 3.88 6.32
C GLY A 18 -6.60 4.46 5.02
N CYS A 19 -7.04 3.61 4.08
CA CYS A 19 -7.53 4.09 2.77
C CYS A 19 -8.95 3.64 2.48
N CYS A 20 -9.24 2.33 2.46
CA CYS A 20 -10.54 1.82 1.99
C CYS A 20 -11.69 2.30 2.89
N ILE A 21 -11.59 2.09 4.20
CA ILE A 21 -12.65 2.46 5.15
C ILE A 21 -12.92 3.97 5.14
N PRO A 22 -11.92 4.86 5.29
CA PRO A 22 -12.16 6.30 5.25
C PRO A 22 -12.74 6.76 3.92
N LEU A 23 -12.16 6.30 2.80
CA LEU A 23 -12.58 6.74 1.47
C LEU A 23 -13.95 6.20 1.06
N LEU A 24 -14.39 5.04 1.57
CA LEU A 24 -15.70 4.49 1.26
C LEU A 24 -16.80 4.95 2.21
N LEU A 25 -16.48 5.07 3.51
CA LEU A 25 -17.51 5.17 4.55
C LEU A 25 -17.53 6.53 5.24
N PHE A 26 -16.42 7.25 5.35
CA PHE A 26 -16.41 8.49 6.14
C PHE A 26 -17.14 9.59 5.37
N PRO A 27 -18.08 10.31 5.99
CA PRO A 27 -18.71 11.48 5.36
C PRO A 27 -17.71 12.64 5.23
N ALA A 28 -18.00 13.61 4.36
CA ALA A 28 -17.16 14.79 4.18
C ALA A 28 -16.89 15.53 5.51
N SER A 29 -17.91 15.64 6.38
CA SER A 29 -17.80 16.29 7.68
C SER A 29 -16.73 15.64 8.56
N LEU A 30 -16.66 14.31 8.60
CA LEU A 30 -15.65 13.59 9.37
C LEU A 30 -14.25 13.79 8.79
N LEU A 31 -14.10 13.75 7.46
CA LEU A 31 -12.81 14.01 6.80
C LEU A 31 -12.32 15.46 7.05
N LEU A 32 -13.23 16.43 7.05
CA LEU A 32 -12.93 17.82 7.40
C LEU A 32 -12.50 17.95 8.87
N GLN A 33 -13.17 17.26 9.79
CA GLN A 33 -12.79 17.23 11.21
C GLN A 33 -11.41 16.63 11.44
N LEU A 34 -11.01 15.64 10.63
CA LEU A 34 -9.66 15.08 10.64
C LEU A 34 -8.62 16.05 10.04
N GLY A 35 -9.06 17.15 9.44
CA GLY A 35 -8.21 18.21 8.90
C GLY A 35 -7.87 18.07 7.42
N PHE A 36 -8.53 17.18 6.68
CA PHE A 36 -8.29 17.02 5.24
C PHE A 36 -8.99 18.12 4.44
N ALA A 37 -8.36 18.56 3.35
CA ALA A 37 -9.05 19.29 2.29
C ALA A 37 -9.91 18.30 1.49
N VAL A 38 -11.23 18.37 1.65
CA VAL A 38 -12.17 17.41 1.05
C VAL A 38 -12.72 17.95 -0.27
N PRO A 39 -12.44 17.29 -1.42
CA PRO A 39 -12.98 17.73 -2.70
C PRO A 39 -14.47 17.41 -2.80
N GLN A 40 -15.20 18.22 -3.56
CA GLN A 40 -16.59 17.97 -3.94
C GLN A 40 -16.70 17.84 -5.47
N PRO A 41 -17.44 16.84 -5.98
CA PRO A 41 -18.21 15.84 -5.24
C PRO A 41 -17.34 14.69 -4.67
N LEU A 42 -17.79 14.05 -3.58
CA LEU A 42 -17.12 12.90 -2.96
C LEU A 42 -17.01 11.64 -3.85
N PHE A 43 -17.71 11.61 -4.99
CA PHE A 43 -17.80 10.44 -5.86
C PHE A 43 -16.43 9.87 -6.25
N PHE A 44 -15.46 10.74 -6.59
CA PHE A 44 -14.10 10.31 -6.92
C PHE A 44 -13.37 9.66 -5.74
N LEU A 45 -13.58 10.15 -4.51
CA LEU A 45 -13.02 9.52 -3.31
C LEU A 45 -13.61 8.12 -3.10
N ARG A 46 -14.92 7.94 -3.36
CA ARG A 46 -15.57 6.63 -3.25
C ARG A 46 -15.03 5.65 -4.30
N LEU A 47 -14.87 6.09 -5.55
CA LEU A 47 -14.28 5.27 -6.60
C LEU A 47 -12.84 4.86 -6.26
N LEU A 48 -12.04 5.79 -5.73
CA LEU A 48 -10.69 5.49 -5.27
C LEU A 48 -10.69 4.46 -4.13
N GLY A 49 -11.61 4.60 -3.17
CA GLY A 49 -11.83 3.61 -2.12
C GLY A 49 -12.14 2.21 -2.67
N MET A 50 -12.97 2.11 -3.71
CA MET A 50 -13.29 0.83 -4.35
C MET A 50 -12.09 0.23 -5.09
N ALA A 51 -11.29 1.07 -5.76
CA ALA A 51 -10.05 0.62 -6.39
C ALA A 51 -9.07 0.03 -5.35
N TYR A 52 -8.93 0.66 -4.19
CA TYR A 52 -8.11 0.12 -3.10
C TYR A 52 -8.70 -1.16 -2.49
N ALA A 53 -10.02 -1.28 -2.38
CA ALA A 53 -10.67 -2.51 -1.92
C ALA A 53 -10.38 -3.69 -2.87
N ALA A 54 -10.44 -3.47 -4.18
CA ALA A 54 -10.07 -4.47 -5.18
C ALA A 54 -8.58 -4.87 -5.06
N LEU A 55 -7.67 -3.91 -4.82
CA LEU A 55 -6.27 -4.20 -4.55
C LEU A 55 -6.09 -5.03 -3.28
N VAL A 56 -6.80 -4.72 -2.19
CA VAL A 56 -6.79 -5.51 -0.95
C VAL A 56 -7.17 -6.95 -1.21
N LEU A 57 -8.20 -7.21 -2.02
CA LEU A 57 -8.58 -8.56 -2.42
C LEU A 57 -7.44 -9.27 -3.18
N GLY A 58 -6.80 -8.59 -4.14
CA GLY A 58 -5.63 -9.13 -4.84
C GLY A 58 -4.46 -9.47 -3.90
N TYR A 59 -4.20 -8.62 -2.90
CA TYR A 59 -3.19 -8.90 -1.87
C TYR A 59 -3.58 -10.08 -0.98
N ALA A 60 -4.86 -10.28 -0.70
CA ALA A 60 -5.33 -11.43 0.07
C ALA A 60 -5.06 -12.75 -0.67
N PHE A 61 -5.24 -12.78 -2.00
CA PHE A 61 -4.85 -13.94 -2.81
C PHE A 61 -3.34 -14.19 -2.75
N GLY A 62 -2.52 -13.14 -2.90
CA GLY A 62 -1.07 -13.30 -2.75
C GLY A 62 -0.64 -13.73 -1.35
N LEU A 63 -1.31 -13.26 -0.30
CA LEU A 63 -1.06 -13.69 1.07
C LEU A 63 -1.37 -15.17 1.26
N ARG A 64 -2.49 -15.65 0.71
CA ARG A 64 -2.86 -17.07 0.72
C ARG A 64 -1.74 -17.91 0.09
N ASP A 65 -1.26 -17.51 -1.07
CA ASP A 65 -0.22 -18.24 -1.79
C ASP A 65 1.12 -18.20 -1.03
N ALA A 66 1.51 -17.03 -0.50
CA ALA A 66 2.70 -16.88 0.34
C ALA A 66 2.68 -17.76 1.59
N ARG A 67 1.51 -17.90 2.24
CA ARG A 67 1.32 -18.79 3.41
C ARG A 67 1.47 -20.27 3.05
N ARG A 68 1.20 -20.64 1.79
CA ARG A 68 1.43 -21.98 1.24
C ARG A 68 2.87 -22.20 0.76
N GLY A 69 3.76 -21.23 0.94
CA GLY A 69 5.13 -21.30 0.44
C GLY A 69 5.28 -20.98 -1.05
N ILE A 70 4.18 -20.66 -1.74
CA ILE A 70 4.17 -20.27 -3.15
C ILE A 70 4.51 -18.78 -3.23
N TYR A 71 5.42 -18.41 -4.13
CA TYR A 71 5.80 -17.00 -4.28
C TYR A 71 4.79 -16.26 -5.14
N PRO A 72 4.08 -15.25 -4.59
CA PRO A 72 3.04 -14.53 -5.32
C PRO A 72 3.66 -13.40 -6.15
N GLY A 73 4.44 -13.74 -7.16
CA GLY A 73 5.28 -12.79 -7.90
C GLY A 73 4.52 -11.59 -8.48
N ASP A 74 3.35 -11.83 -9.07
CA ASP A 74 2.55 -10.76 -9.67
C ASP A 74 1.98 -9.81 -8.62
N VAL A 75 1.52 -10.36 -7.49
CA VAL A 75 1.05 -9.55 -6.35
C VAL A 75 2.18 -8.70 -5.77
N VAL A 76 3.41 -9.23 -5.71
CA VAL A 76 4.59 -8.46 -5.30
C VAL A 76 4.86 -7.32 -6.27
N ARG A 77 4.84 -7.55 -7.59
CA ARG A 77 5.04 -6.49 -8.60
C ARG A 77 3.98 -5.41 -8.52
N VAL A 78 2.71 -5.77 -8.40
CA VAL A 78 1.59 -4.83 -8.19
C VAL A 78 1.77 -4.06 -6.87
N GLY A 79 2.24 -4.73 -5.82
CA GLY A 79 2.61 -4.10 -4.56
C GLY A 79 3.72 -3.07 -4.71
N ILE A 80 4.79 -3.38 -5.44
CA ILE A 80 5.88 -2.44 -5.68
C ILE A 80 5.38 -1.23 -6.47
N LEU A 81 4.64 -1.46 -7.56
CA LEU A 81 4.12 -0.37 -8.40
C LEU A 81 3.17 0.54 -7.62
N SER A 82 2.19 -0.03 -6.91
CA SER A 82 1.20 0.77 -6.17
C SER A 82 1.81 1.58 -5.04
N ASN A 83 2.67 0.99 -4.20
CA ASN A 83 3.21 1.69 -3.02
C ASN A 83 4.40 2.56 -3.38
N GLY A 84 5.23 2.13 -4.34
CA GLY A 84 6.32 2.94 -4.88
C GLY A 84 5.78 4.15 -5.63
N GLY A 85 4.78 3.96 -6.49
CA GLY A 85 4.10 5.07 -7.17
C GLY A 85 3.45 6.02 -6.18
N ALA A 86 2.73 5.51 -5.18
CA ALA A 86 2.17 6.34 -4.11
C ALA A 86 3.26 7.08 -3.33
N ALA A 87 4.38 6.43 -2.98
CA ALA A 87 5.49 7.07 -2.27
C ALA A 87 6.06 8.26 -3.06
N VAL A 88 6.27 8.08 -4.37
CA VAL A 88 6.76 9.14 -5.26
C VAL A 88 5.76 10.30 -5.32
N LEU A 89 4.47 10.01 -5.52
CA LEU A 89 3.44 11.06 -5.57
C LEU A 89 3.32 11.81 -4.24
N LEU A 90 3.33 11.09 -3.11
CA LEU A 90 3.25 11.70 -1.78
C LEU A 90 4.49 12.52 -1.45
N ALA A 91 5.69 12.05 -1.79
CA ALA A 91 6.92 12.81 -1.61
C ALA A 91 6.91 14.09 -2.46
N GLY A 92 6.47 13.99 -3.72
CA GLY A 92 6.30 15.15 -4.60
C GLY A 92 5.30 16.17 -4.05
N ALA A 93 4.16 15.70 -3.53
CA ALA A 93 3.16 16.56 -2.90
C ALA A 93 3.68 17.23 -1.62
N ALA A 94 4.41 16.48 -0.78
CA ALA A 94 5.05 17.02 0.42
C ALA A 94 6.08 18.09 0.07
N TRP A 95 6.90 17.86 -0.94
CA TRP A 95 7.89 18.83 -1.44
C TRP A 95 7.24 20.14 -1.92
N GLN A 96 6.06 20.04 -2.56
CA GLN A 96 5.29 21.21 -3.01
C GLN A 96 4.51 21.90 -1.87
N GLY A 97 4.59 21.41 -0.64
CA GLY A 97 3.85 21.96 0.50
C GLY A 97 2.34 21.72 0.43
N ALA A 98 1.88 20.69 -0.30
CA ALA A 98 0.46 20.44 -0.56
C ALA A 98 -0.39 20.26 0.71
N TRP A 99 0.23 19.81 1.81
CA TRP A 99 -0.43 19.59 3.09
C TRP A 99 -0.28 20.75 4.06
N GLY A 100 0.44 21.82 3.68
CA GLY A 100 0.79 22.91 4.60
C GLY A 100 -0.42 23.66 5.17
N SER A 101 -1.53 23.68 4.42
CA SER A 101 -2.80 24.27 4.86
C SER A 101 -3.75 23.27 5.53
N TRP A 102 -3.39 21.99 5.61
CA TRP A 102 -4.24 20.95 6.21
C TRP A 102 -4.13 20.97 7.74
N GLY A 103 -5.10 20.39 8.42
CA GLY A 103 -5.04 20.23 9.88
C GLY A 103 -3.87 19.33 10.31
N PRO A 104 -3.34 19.51 11.54
CA PRO A 104 -2.13 18.82 12.00
C PRO A 104 -2.28 17.29 12.00
N LEU A 105 -3.47 16.76 12.30
CA LEU A 105 -3.73 15.33 12.24
C LEU A 105 -3.65 14.81 10.80
N ALA A 106 -4.28 15.48 9.84
CA ALA A 106 -4.18 15.12 8.43
C ALA A 106 -2.73 15.15 7.94
N GLN A 107 -1.96 16.18 8.30
CA GLN A 107 -0.52 16.24 7.98
C GLN A 107 0.24 15.03 8.55
N ALA A 108 0.02 14.71 9.82
CA ALA A 108 0.65 13.55 10.46
C ALA A 108 0.27 12.22 9.76
N LEU A 109 -1.00 12.06 9.38
CA LEU A 109 -1.48 10.91 8.62
C LEU A 109 -0.83 10.82 7.23
N MET A 110 -0.62 11.94 6.54
CA MET A 110 0.01 11.96 5.23
C MET A 110 1.51 11.63 5.29
N TRP A 111 2.24 12.18 6.27
CA TRP A 111 3.63 11.80 6.51
C TRP A 111 3.75 10.33 6.92
N GLY A 112 2.91 9.86 7.83
CA GLY A 112 2.83 8.45 8.20
C GLY A 112 2.52 7.55 7.00
N SER A 113 1.64 8.01 6.10
CA SER A 113 1.32 7.29 4.87
C SER A 113 2.52 7.21 3.93
N LEU A 114 3.21 8.33 3.69
CA LEU A 114 4.43 8.36 2.87
C LEU A 114 5.48 7.37 3.37
N LEU A 115 5.78 7.40 4.68
CA LEU A 115 6.73 6.47 5.30
C LEU A 115 6.26 5.01 5.18
N SER A 116 4.97 4.77 5.39
CA SER A 116 4.39 3.41 5.32
C SER A 116 4.44 2.84 3.91
N VAL A 117 4.00 3.59 2.89
CA VAL A 117 4.00 3.10 1.51
C VAL A 117 5.43 2.95 0.97
N GLY A 118 6.34 3.88 1.30
CA GLY A 118 7.75 3.76 0.97
C GLY A 118 8.39 2.52 1.61
N GLY A 119 8.18 2.33 2.91
CA GLY A 119 8.67 1.16 3.65
C GLY A 119 8.11 -0.16 3.12
N ILE A 120 6.82 -0.20 2.77
CA ILE A 120 6.18 -1.37 2.15
C ILE A 120 6.82 -1.67 0.79
N ALA A 121 7.03 -0.67 -0.06
CA ALA A 121 7.65 -0.86 -1.38
C ALA A 121 9.07 -1.43 -1.27
N ILE A 122 9.89 -0.85 -0.39
CA ILE A 122 11.25 -1.34 -0.10
C ILE A 122 11.19 -2.78 0.43
N GLY A 123 10.31 -3.05 1.40
CA GLY A 123 10.13 -4.38 1.96
C GLY A 123 9.75 -5.42 0.91
N LEU A 124 8.88 -5.08 -0.05
CA LEU A 124 8.48 -5.98 -1.13
C LEU A 124 9.63 -6.27 -2.10
N ILE A 125 10.47 -5.28 -2.40
CA ILE A 125 11.67 -5.44 -3.23
C ILE A 125 12.68 -6.37 -2.54
N VAL A 126 12.97 -6.09 -1.26
CA VAL A 126 13.96 -6.83 -0.47
C VAL A 126 13.50 -8.28 -0.23
N LEU A 127 12.28 -8.46 0.28
CA LEU A 127 11.75 -9.78 0.64
C LEU A 127 11.19 -10.58 -0.55
N GLY A 128 11.06 -9.94 -1.71
CA GLY A 128 10.59 -10.57 -2.94
C GLY A 128 11.75 -10.82 -3.93
N PRO A 129 11.91 -10.00 -4.98
CA PRO A 129 12.91 -10.25 -6.02
C PRO A 129 14.34 -10.41 -5.52
N LEU A 130 14.80 -9.59 -4.56
CA LEU A 130 16.20 -9.62 -4.11
C LEU A 130 16.52 -10.87 -3.27
N ALA A 131 15.67 -11.22 -2.31
CA ALA A 131 15.82 -12.44 -1.51
C ALA A 131 15.86 -13.72 -2.37
N ARG A 132 15.23 -13.71 -3.54
CA ARG A 132 15.20 -14.84 -4.47
C ARG A 132 16.42 -14.93 -5.40
N ARG A 133 17.10 -13.82 -5.69
CA ARG A 133 18.34 -13.83 -6.49
C ARG A 133 19.53 -14.44 -5.73
N GLY A 134 19.52 -14.35 -4.40
CA GLY A 134 20.56 -14.92 -3.54
C GLY A 134 20.40 -16.40 -3.21
N THR A 135 19.34 -17.06 -3.69
CA THR A 135 19.19 -18.52 -3.53
C THR A 135 19.84 -19.19 -4.75
N PRO A 136 20.93 -19.97 -4.60
CA PRO A 136 21.48 -20.72 -5.71
C PRO A 136 20.36 -21.60 -6.26
N LEU A 137 20.15 -21.51 -7.58
CA LEU A 137 19.39 -22.53 -8.29
C LEU A 137 20.17 -23.82 -8.08
N HIS A 138 19.73 -24.68 -7.16
CA HIS A 138 20.15 -26.07 -7.23
C HIS A 138 19.72 -26.55 -8.61
N SER A 139 20.73 -26.78 -9.44
CA SER A 139 20.65 -27.41 -10.74
C SER A 139 19.74 -28.62 -10.65
N SER A 140 18.54 -28.52 -11.21
CA SER A 140 17.85 -29.69 -11.72
C SER A 140 18.52 -30.04 -13.04
N THR A 141 19.62 -30.77 -12.92
CA THR A 141 19.97 -31.80 -13.90
C THR A 141 19.18 -33.07 -13.52
N ALA A 142 18.75 -33.81 -14.55
CA ALA A 142 18.07 -35.12 -14.52
C ALA A 142 16.54 -35.07 -14.25
N ARG A 143 15.63 -35.56 -15.10
CA ARG A 143 15.65 -36.29 -16.39
C ARG A 143 14.40 -35.88 -17.17
#